data_AF-A0A7S2F853-F1
#
_entry.id   AF-A0A7S2F853-F1
#
_cell.length_a   1.000
_cell.length_b   1.000
_cell.length_c   1.000
_cell.angle_alpha   90.00
_cell.angle_beta   90.00
_cell.angle_gamma   90.00
#
_symmetry.space_group_name_H-M   'P 1'
#
loop_
_entity.id
_entity.type
_entity.pdbx_description
1 polymer ?
#
loop_
_entity_poly.entity_id
_entity_poly.type
_entity_poly.pdbx_seq_one_letter_code
_entity_poly.pdbx_strand_id
1 'polypeptide(L)'
;MGINIIGGIIILLSSIGHTKCLLNTPPNHIMYHAMSPQALHLVELLECFPSCSPPMALIAASLPRLAPRFYSIASSPVSAANTHLATRRDGTDDDDAVLAIAFSVELWGAGLTSRTGLCTGYLENLLTPAPQDDSNNASTGSNGGKGRGVAAWTPELPAPLLLSLRSATDFTLPGDPSIPVIMIGPGTGVAPFMGFIAERRAQKKNSMAGKLVGDMLLYYGGRNESKDWLYREDMLLAQEDGVLTRLRTAWSRDGPAKRYVQHCMEEDADELGRLILQQGAFVFICGDGRHMAPDVHAALVRIVANACEGGDIASVKETKAAELLATMKHEGRYVADIWST
;
A
#
# COMPACT_ATOMS: atom_id res chain seq x y z
N MET A 1 31.64 49.18 -6.42
CA MET A 1 31.75 47.71 -6.61
C MET A 1 30.47 47.24 -7.26
N GLY A 2 30.49 47.08 -8.58
CA GLY A 2 29.33 46.66 -9.36
C GLY A 2 29.10 45.16 -9.24
N ILE A 3 27.85 44.78 -8.98
CA ILE A 3 27.41 43.39 -8.98
C ILE A 3 27.19 43.00 -10.44
N ASN A 4 28.09 42.18 -10.98
CA ASN A 4 27.94 41.53 -12.27
C ASN A 4 27.50 40.09 -12.01
N ILE A 5 26.22 39.80 -12.28
CA ILE A 5 25.68 38.45 -12.27
C ILE A 5 26.01 37.85 -13.64
N ILE A 6 27.14 37.13 -13.71
CA ILE A 6 27.55 36.38 -14.90
C ILE A 6 27.54 34.91 -14.52
N GLY A 7 26.62 34.15 -15.14
CA GLY A 7 26.76 32.72 -15.43
C GLY A 7 26.77 31.77 -14.23
N GLY A 8 25.93 30.73 -14.30
CA GLY A 8 25.91 29.63 -13.33
C GLY A 8 27.31 29.06 -13.09
N ILE A 9 27.84 29.31 -11.90
CA ILE A 9 29.10 28.79 -11.43
C ILE A 9 28.78 28.00 -10.15
N ILE A 10 28.58 26.68 -10.30
CA ILE A 10 28.70 25.73 -9.19
C ILE A 10 30.18 25.40 -9.08
N ILE A 11 30.90 26.10 -8.19
CA ILE A 11 32.25 25.67 -7.84
C ILE A 11 32.16 24.67 -6.68
N LEU A 12 32.39 23.40 -6.98
CA LEU A 12 33.04 22.52 -6.01
C LEU A 12 34.52 22.93 -5.98
N LEU A 13 34.88 23.95 -5.21
CA LEU A 13 36.29 24.28 -4.97
C LEU A 13 36.89 23.17 -4.12
N SER A 14 37.57 22.24 -4.77
CA SER A 14 38.58 21.40 -4.11
C SER A 14 39.81 22.25 -3.82
N SER A 15 39.75 23.04 -2.75
CA SER A 15 40.95 23.50 -2.06
C SER A 15 41.13 22.57 -0.87
N ILE A 16 42.02 21.59 -1.00
CA ILE A 16 42.64 20.82 0.08
C ILE A 16 41.65 20.46 1.22
N GLY A 17 40.89 19.39 1.02
CA GLY A 17 40.24 18.66 2.12
C GLY A 17 38.81 19.07 2.49
N HIS A 18 38.22 20.11 1.91
CA HIS A 18 36.83 20.51 2.23
C HIS A 18 35.98 20.81 0.99
N THR A 19 35.05 19.90 0.69
CA THR A 19 33.99 20.10 -0.31
C THR A 19 32.85 20.90 0.31
N LYS A 20 32.60 22.14 -0.14
CA LYS A 20 31.51 22.98 0.37
C LYS A 20 30.41 23.12 -0.69
N CYS A 21 29.20 22.64 -0.38
CA CYS A 21 28.04 22.82 -1.26
C CYS A 21 27.58 24.28 -1.23
N LEU A 22 27.72 25.00 -2.35
CA LEU A 22 27.34 26.41 -2.44
C LEU A 22 25.82 26.63 -2.50
N LEU A 23 25.04 25.62 -2.92
CA LEU A 23 23.57 25.70 -2.95
C LEU A 23 22.95 25.80 -1.55
N ASN A 24 23.58 25.18 -0.54
CA ASN A 24 23.13 25.20 0.85
C ASN A 24 23.80 26.32 1.67
N THR A 25 24.13 27.44 1.03
CA THR A 25 24.64 28.63 1.72
C THR A 25 23.56 29.69 1.80
N PRO A 26 23.51 30.53 2.85
CA PRO A 26 22.45 31.53 3.04
C PRO A 26 22.09 32.37 1.79
N PRO A 27 23.05 32.80 0.93
CA PRO A 27 22.74 33.54 -0.29
C PRO A 27 21.99 32.72 -1.36
N ASN A 28 22.16 31.39 -1.36
CA ASN A 28 21.66 30.49 -2.39
C ASN A 28 20.46 29.63 -1.94
N HIS A 29 19.98 29.82 -0.71
CA HIS A 29 18.78 29.13 -0.19
C HIS A 29 17.57 29.31 -1.11
N ILE A 30 17.39 30.48 -1.73
CA ILE A 30 16.29 30.74 -2.66
C ILE A 30 16.36 29.78 -3.86
N MET A 31 17.56 29.58 -4.40
CA MET A 31 17.78 28.67 -5.53
C MET A 31 17.60 27.21 -5.11
N TYR A 32 18.10 26.82 -3.93
CA TYR A 32 17.84 25.50 -3.36
C TYR A 32 16.35 25.25 -3.15
N HIS A 33 15.59 26.20 -2.60
CA HIS A 33 14.15 26.10 -2.41
C HIS A 33 13.36 26.14 -3.72
N ALA A 34 13.88 26.75 -4.79
CA ALA A 34 13.27 26.69 -6.11
C ALA A 34 13.49 25.34 -6.81
N MET A 35 14.64 24.68 -6.55
CA MET A 35 15.00 23.40 -7.15
C MET A 35 14.51 22.18 -6.36
N SER A 36 14.44 22.28 -5.03
CA SER A 36 14.05 21.17 -4.15
C SER A 36 12.66 20.57 -4.48
N PRO A 37 11.62 21.36 -4.80
CA PRO A 37 10.32 20.83 -5.21
C PRO A 37 10.35 20.07 -6.55
N GLN A 38 11.39 20.25 -7.37
CA GLN A 38 11.53 19.58 -8.67
C GLN A 38 12.09 18.16 -8.52
N ALA A 39 12.58 17.78 -7.33
CA ALA A 39 13.08 16.44 -7.03
C ALA A 39 14.10 15.90 -8.07
N LEU A 40 15.02 16.75 -8.50
CA LEU A 40 16.07 16.40 -9.49
C LEU A 40 17.00 15.33 -8.91
N HIS A 41 17.29 14.28 -9.71
CA HIS A 41 18.31 13.30 -9.35
C HIS A 41 19.70 13.75 -9.83
N LEU A 42 20.75 13.07 -9.37
CA LEU A 42 22.13 13.47 -9.66
C LEU A 42 22.42 13.65 -11.16
N VAL A 43 21.93 12.75 -12.02
CA VAL A 43 22.16 12.85 -13.47
C VAL A 43 21.55 14.13 -14.07
N GLU A 44 20.30 14.46 -13.77
CA GLU A 44 19.67 15.71 -14.24
C GLU A 44 20.37 16.94 -13.69
N LEU A 45 20.87 16.87 -12.45
CA LEU A 45 21.67 17.96 -11.90
C LEU A 45 22.96 18.15 -12.69
N LEU A 46 23.63 17.08 -13.11
CA LEU A 46 24.82 17.15 -13.96
C LEU A 46 24.48 17.63 -15.39
N GLU A 47 23.33 17.26 -15.93
CA GLU A 47 22.85 17.77 -17.23
C GLU A 47 22.53 19.27 -17.18
N CYS A 48 21.95 19.74 -16.07
CA CYS A 48 21.71 21.17 -15.83
C CYS A 48 23.02 21.96 -15.69
N PHE A 49 24.12 21.31 -15.31
CA PHE A 49 25.44 21.93 -15.11
C PHE A 49 26.56 21.13 -15.79
N PRO A 50 26.67 21.17 -17.14
CA PRO A 50 27.60 20.33 -17.90
C PRO A 50 29.09 20.55 -17.58
N SER A 51 29.44 21.70 -16.98
CA SER A 51 30.81 21.98 -16.51
C SER A 51 31.17 21.28 -15.20
N CYS A 52 30.19 20.70 -14.50
CA CYS A 52 30.39 19.96 -13.26
C CYS A 52 30.87 18.54 -13.57
N SER A 53 32.15 18.26 -13.27
CA SER A 53 32.77 16.95 -13.48
C SER A 53 33.35 16.41 -12.17
N PRO A 54 32.51 16.00 -11.20
CA PRO A 54 32.99 15.52 -9.91
C PRO A 54 33.72 14.17 -10.04
N PRO A 55 34.79 13.91 -9.26
CA PRO A 55 35.44 12.60 -9.24
C PRO A 55 34.48 11.49 -8.81
N MET A 56 34.59 10.31 -9.41
CA MET A 56 33.70 9.17 -9.10
C MET A 56 33.75 8.78 -7.61
N ALA A 57 34.91 8.90 -6.97
CA ALA A 57 35.04 8.64 -5.53
C ALA A 57 34.15 9.57 -4.68
N LEU A 58 33.99 10.83 -5.08
CA LEU A 58 33.11 11.79 -4.40
C LEU A 58 31.64 11.43 -4.61
N ILE A 59 31.26 11.04 -5.83
CA ILE A 59 29.89 10.57 -6.12
C ILE A 59 29.56 9.36 -5.26
N ALA A 60 30.43 8.34 -5.26
CA ALA A 60 30.23 7.11 -4.51
C ALA A 60 30.16 7.36 -2.99
N ALA A 61 30.96 8.29 -2.47
CA ALA A 61 30.93 8.68 -1.06
C ALA A 61 29.70 9.52 -0.68
N SER A 62 29.08 10.22 -1.63
CA SER A 62 27.95 11.13 -1.37
C SER A 62 26.59 10.48 -1.57
N LEU A 63 26.50 9.43 -2.39
CA LEU A 63 25.23 8.76 -2.66
C LEU A 63 24.80 7.87 -1.49
N PRO A 64 23.52 7.92 -1.09
CA PRO A 64 23.00 7.00 -0.10
C PRO A 64 23.02 5.57 -0.65
N ARG A 65 23.12 4.59 0.25
CA ARG A 65 22.96 3.18 -0.13
C ARG A 65 21.54 2.92 -0.62
N LEU A 66 21.42 2.09 -1.66
CA LEU A 66 20.12 1.61 -2.12
C LEU A 66 19.51 0.69 -1.06
N ALA A 67 18.46 1.16 -0.39
CA ALA A 67 17.74 0.38 0.62
C ALA A 67 16.72 -0.59 -0.01
N PRO A 68 16.46 -1.76 0.61
CA PRO A 68 15.36 -2.62 0.22
C PRO A 68 14.01 -1.92 0.43
N ARG A 69 12.98 -2.36 -0.30
CA ARG A 69 11.59 -1.89 -0.14
C ARG A 69 10.77 -2.97 0.53
N PHE A 70 9.93 -2.56 1.49
CA PHE A 70 9.02 -3.45 2.20
C PHE A 70 7.70 -3.55 1.46
N TYR A 71 7.12 -4.75 1.46
CA TYR A 71 5.79 -5.04 0.95
C TYR A 71 5.08 -5.92 1.95
N SER A 72 3.80 -5.64 2.20
CA SER A 72 2.94 -6.50 3.02
C SER A 72 2.56 -7.73 2.21
N ILE A 73 2.73 -8.91 2.81
CA ILE A 73 2.47 -10.20 2.17
C ILE A 73 0.95 -10.36 2.00
N ALA A 74 0.51 -10.70 0.79
CA ALA A 74 -0.89 -10.89 0.41
C ALA A 74 -1.32 -12.36 0.31
N SER A 75 -0.51 -13.27 0.86
CA SER A 75 -0.75 -14.71 0.89
C SER A 75 -0.71 -15.27 2.31
N SER A 76 -1.36 -16.41 2.53
CA SER A 76 -1.21 -17.23 3.74
C SER A 76 -0.24 -18.39 3.46
N PRO A 77 0.60 -18.78 4.43
CA PRO A 77 1.46 -19.96 4.30
C PRO A 77 0.69 -21.28 4.33
N VAL A 78 -0.56 -21.29 4.79
CA VAL A 78 -1.41 -22.50 4.93
C VAL A 78 -2.20 -22.78 3.65
N SER A 79 -2.27 -21.82 2.73
CA SER A 79 -3.07 -21.92 1.51
C SER A 79 -2.19 -21.63 0.29
N ALA A 80 -1.97 -22.63 -0.55
CA ALA A 80 -1.36 -22.43 -1.88
C ALA A 80 -2.33 -21.69 -2.84
N ALA A 81 -3.64 -21.79 -2.59
CA ALA A 81 -4.72 -21.28 -3.43
C ALA A 81 -5.23 -19.88 -3.00
N ASN A 82 -4.33 -18.94 -2.69
CA ASN A 82 -4.70 -17.61 -2.15
C ASN A 82 -5.38 -16.69 -3.15
N THR A 83 -5.36 -17.06 -4.42
CA THR A 83 -5.99 -16.30 -5.50
C THR A 83 -6.62 -17.27 -6.47
N HIS A 84 -7.76 -16.91 -7.06
CA HIS A 84 -8.26 -17.53 -8.29
C HIS A 84 -7.21 -17.56 -9.41
N LEU A 85 -6.14 -16.76 -9.27
CA LEU A 85 -4.95 -16.72 -10.13
C LEU A 85 -3.96 -17.86 -9.90
N ALA A 86 -3.94 -18.46 -8.70
CA ALA A 86 -3.05 -19.58 -8.35
C ALA A 86 -3.57 -20.93 -8.86
N THR A 87 -4.85 -21.03 -9.21
CA THR A 87 -5.37 -22.19 -9.93
C THR A 87 -4.98 -22.09 -11.40
N ARG A 88 -4.09 -22.98 -11.86
CA ARG A 88 -3.85 -23.15 -13.30
C ARG A 88 -5.17 -23.47 -14.00
N ARG A 89 -5.24 -23.12 -15.29
CA ARG A 89 -6.42 -23.32 -16.15
C ARG A 89 -6.82 -24.80 -16.31
N ASP A 90 -5.96 -25.72 -15.88
CA ASP A 90 -6.16 -27.18 -15.87
C ASP A 90 -6.77 -27.71 -14.55
N GLY A 91 -6.96 -26.85 -13.55
CA GLY A 91 -7.59 -27.21 -12.28
C GLY A 91 -6.70 -28.02 -11.34
N THR A 92 -5.39 -28.11 -11.58
CA THR A 92 -4.46 -28.71 -10.62
C THR A 92 -4.00 -27.65 -9.62
N ASP A 93 -4.20 -27.92 -8.33
CA ASP A 93 -3.59 -27.15 -7.24
C ASP A 93 -2.07 -27.33 -7.33
N ASP A 94 -1.31 -26.24 -7.46
CA ASP A 94 0.14 -26.27 -7.25
C ASP A 94 0.37 -26.43 -5.74
N ASP A 95 1.10 -27.47 -5.33
CA ASP A 95 1.59 -27.62 -3.95
C ASP A 95 2.68 -26.58 -3.60
N ASP A 96 3.08 -25.74 -4.57
CA ASP A 96 4.09 -24.71 -4.40
C ASP A 96 3.55 -23.51 -3.60
N ALA A 97 4.28 -23.14 -2.55
CA ALA A 97 3.95 -22.00 -1.71
C ALA A 97 4.04 -20.68 -2.50
N VAL A 98 2.90 -20.00 -2.70
CA VAL A 98 2.83 -18.72 -3.41
C VAL A 98 3.07 -17.55 -2.45
N LEU A 99 4.08 -16.73 -2.73
CA LEU A 99 4.26 -15.42 -2.10
C LEU A 99 3.62 -14.33 -2.96
N ALA A 100 2.54 -13.74 -2.49
CA ALA A 100 1.87 -12.64 -3.17
C ALA A 100 2.18 -11.30 -2.49
N ILE A 101 2.27 -10.23 -3.29
CA ILE A 101 2.36 -8.84 -2.82
C ILE A 101 1.45 -7.97 -3.70
N ALA A 102 1.00 -6.84 -3.17
CA ALA A 102 0.30 -5.81 -3.95
C ALA A 102 1.12 -4.52 -3.96
N PHE A 103 1.17 -3.85 -5.11
CA PHE A 103 1.85 -2.57 -5.24
C PHE A 103 1.16 -1.69 -6.30
N SER A 104 1.38 -0.39 -6.18
CA SER A 104 0.94 0.60 -7.17
C SER A 104 2.15 1.32 -7.74
N VAL A 105 2.14 1.55 -9.04
CA VAL A 105 3.13 2.41 -9.69
C VAL A 105 2.55 3.80 -9.78
N GLU A 106 3.22 4.74 -9.12
CA GLU A 106 2.91 6.16 -9.26
C GLU A 106 3.90 6.80 -10.22
N LEU A 107 3.36 7.62 -11.12
CA LEU A 107 4.15 8.46 -12.01
C LEU A 107 4.29 9.83 -11.37
N TRP A 108 5.52 10.29 -11.21
CA TRP A 108 5.84 11.60 -10.64
C TRP A 108 6.90 12.34 -11.49
N GLY A 109 6.89 13.66 -11.38
CA GLY A 109 7.77 14.57 -12.13
C GLY A 109 7.01 15.76 -12.71
N ALA A 110 7.66 16.91 -12.78
CA ALA A 110 7.14 18.12 -13.42
C ALA A 110 7.99 18.41 -14.68
N GLY A 111 7.40 18.29 -15.88
CA GLY A 111 8.07 18.63 -17.14
C GLY A 111 8.48 17.45 -18.02
N LEU A 112 9.72 17.47 -18.53
CA LEU A 112 10.22 16.68 -19.67
C LEU A 112 10.42 15.17 -19.43
N THR A 113 10.36 14.67 -18.19
CA THR A 113 10.57 13.24 -17.87
C THR A 113 9.54 12.74 -16.86
N SER A 114 8.76 11.73 -17.24
CA SER A 114 7.93 10.95 -16.32
C SER A 114 8.78 9.92 -15.59
N ARG A 115 8.60 9.75 -14.28
CA ARG A 115 9.37 8.77 -13.49
C ARG A 115 8.46 7.91 -12.64
N THR A 116 8.96 6.72 -12.33
CA THR A 116 8.33 5.77 -11.40
C THR A 116 9.17 5.60 -10.15
N GLY A 117 8.62 4.92 -9.14
CA GLY A 117 9.42 4.34 -8.06
C GLY A 117 10.44 3.34 -8.59
N LEU A 118 11.62 3.30 -7.97
CA LEU A 118 12.70 2.37 -8.37
C LEU A 118 12.23 0.91 -8.29
N CYS A 119 11.67 0.50 -7.15
CA CYS A 119 11.27 -0.90 -6.94
C CYS A 119 9.97 -1.23 -7.68
N THR A 120 8.94 -0.37 -7.58
CA THR A 120 7.64 -0.62 -8.23
C THR A 120 7.72 -0.54 -9.75
N GLY A 121 8.50 0.39 -10.32
CA GLY A 121 8.76 0.44 -11.75
C GLY A 121 9.61 -0.74 -12.24
N TYR A 122 10.59 -1.19 -11.45
CA TYR A 122 11.33 -2.42 -11.75
C TYR A 122 10.40 -3.64 -11.78
N LEU A 123 9.52 -3.79 -10.77
CA LEU A 123 8.54 -4.87 -10.73
C LEU A 123 7.53 -4.80 -11.89
N GLU A 124 7.04 -3.62 -12.24
CA GLU A 124 6.14 -3.44 -13.40
C GLU A 124 6.84 -3.80 -14.73
N ASN A 125 8.09 -3.39 -14.91
CA ASN A 125 8.88 -3.77 -16.08
C ASN A 125 9.13 -5.27 -16.13
N LEU A 126 9.34 -5.91 -14.98
CA LEU A 126 9.41 -7.36 -14.92
C LEU A 126 8.11 -8.00 -15.35
N LEU A 127 6.94 -7.43 -15.04
CA LEU A 127 5.61 -7.98 -15.37
C LEU A 127 5.09 -7.64 -16.77
N THR A 128 5.72 -6.67 -17.46
CA THR A 128 5.27 -6.22 -18.78
C THR A 128 5.93 -7.08 -19.85
N PRO A 129 5.17 -7.78 -20.72
CA PRO A 129 5.76 -8.53 -21.83
C PRO A 129 6.57 -7.59 -22.73
N ALA A 130 7.69 -8.09 -23.28
CA ALA A 130 8.38 -7.37 -24.34
C ALA A 130 7.37 -7.05 -25.47
N PRO A 131 7.42 -5.85 -26.07
CA PRO A 131 6.55 -5.53 -27.19
C PRO A 131 6.74 -6.61 -28.28
N GLN A 132 5.65 -7.29 -28.64
CA GLN A 132 5.67 -8.17 -29.79
C GLN A 132 5.94 -7.28 -31.01
N ASP A 133 6.97 -7.63 -31.79
CA ASP A 133 7.24 -7.02 -33.09
C ASP A 133 6.06 -7.32 -34.02
N ASP A 134 5.05 -6.43 -34.04
CA ASP A 134 3.91 -6.47 -34.95
C ASP A 134 4.31 -6.04 -36.38
N SER A 135 5.43 -6.54 -36.88
CA SER A 135 5.87 -6.30 -38.27
C SER A 135 5.25 -7.28 -39.27
N ASN A 136 4.42 -8.24 -38.84
CA ASN A 136 3.78 -9.20 -39.74
C ASN A 136 2.37 -9.63 -39.26
N ASN A 137 1.37 -8.75 -39.32
CA ASN A 137 0.03 -9.15 -39.76
C ASN A 137 -0.92 -7.97 -39.96
N ALA A 138 -1.01 -7.49 -41.20
CA ALA A 138 -2.19 -6.78 -41.66
C ALA A 138 -3.26 -7.82 -42.04
N SER A 139 -4.16 -8.19 -41.12
CA SER A 139 -5.53 -8.60 -41.48
C SER A 139 -6.46 -8.81 -40.26
N THR A 140 -7.65 -8.23 -40.38
CA THR A 140 -8.94 -8.65 -39.76
C THR A 140 -9.17 -8.46 -38.25
N GLY A 141 -9.86 -7.37 -37.92
CA GLY A 141 -11.14 -7.33 -37.19
C GLY A 141 -11.28 -8.00 -35.81
N SER A 142 -11.46 -7.19 -34.76
CA SER A 142 -12.72 -7.09 -33.99
C SER A 142 -12.51 -6.30 -32.70
N ASN A 143 -13.45 -5.38 -32.44
CA ASN A 143 -13.58 -4.68 -31.16
C ASN A 143 -13.87 -5.69 -30.05
N GLY A 144 -12.96 -5.78 -29.09
CA GLY A 144 -13.18 -6.52 -27.84
C GLY A 144 -12.29 -5.93 -26.76
N GLY A 145 -12.89 -5.18 -25.82
CA GLY A 145 -12.19 -4.63 -24.67
C GLY A 145 -11.53 -5.76 -23.87
N LYS A 146 -10.19 -5.81 -23.90
CA LYS A 146 -9.41 -6.73 -23.10
C LYS A 146 -9.46 -6.28 -21.63
N GLY A 147 -10.36 -6.88 -20.86
CA GLY A 147 -10.19 -7.01 -19.43
C GLY A 147 -8.83 -7.68 -19.18
N ARG A 148 -7.96 -7.02 -18.41
CA ARG A 148 -6.68 -7.57 -17.98
C ARG A 148 -6.95 -8.64 -16.94
N GLY A 149 -7.32 -9.83 -17.37
CA GLY A 149 -7.18 -11.03 -16.56
C GLY A 149 -5.69 -11.28 -16.38
N VAL A 150 -5.23 -11.27 -15.13
CA VAL A 150 -3.84 -11.55 -14.77
C VAL A 150 -3.62 -13.05 -15.05
N ALA A 151 -3.22 -13.43 -16.26
CA ALA A 151 -2.72 -14.79 -16.45
C ALA A 151 -1.49 -14.96 -15.56
N ALA A 152 -1.39 -16.07 -14.82
CA ALA A 152 -0.20 -16.45 -14.08
C ALA A 152 0.98 -16.51 -15.06
N TRP A 153 1.70 -15.40 -15.16
CA TRP A 153 2.82 -15.22 -16.05
C TRP A 153 4.07 -15.24 -15.17
N THR A 154 4.91 -16.24 -15.40
CA THR A 154 6.23 -16.35 -14.77
C THR A 154 7.24 -15.66 -15.68
N PRO A 155 7.70 -14.43 -15.38
CA PRO A 155 8.83 -13.86 -16.11
C PRO A 155 10.01 -14.82 -16.01
N GLU A 156 10.72 -15.03 -17.12
CA GLU A 156 12.13 -15.39 -17.00
C GLU A 156 12.85 -14.19 -16.40
N LEU A 157 13.12 -14.25 -15.10
CA LEU A 157 13.81 -13.18 -14.40
C LEU A 157 15.25 -13.09 -14.91
N PRO A 158 15.75 -11.90 -15.31
CA PRO A 158 17.12 -11.75 -15.79
C PRO A 158 18.16 -12.04 -14.71
N ALA A 159 17.76 -11.96 -13.43
CA ALA A 159 18.51 -12.39 -12.27
C ALA A 159 17.55 -12.77 -11.13
N PRO A 160 17.96 -13.62 -10.17
CA PRO A 160 17.15 -13.94 -9.00
C PRO A 160 16.78 -12.69 -8.20
N LEU A 161 15.50 -12.57 -7.82
CA LEU A 161 15.05 -11.52 -6.91
C LEU A 161 15.43 -11.91 -5.47
N LEU A 162 16.29 -11.09 -4.83
CA LEU A 162 16.67 -11.32 -3.44
C LEU A 162 15.58 -10.81 -2.50
N LEU A 163 14.99 -11.72 -1.74
CA LEU A 163 13.95 -11.45 -0.77
C LEU A 163 14.40 -11.85 0.63
N SER A 164 13.96 -11.09 1.63
CA SER A 164 14.14 -11.43 3.04
C SER A 164 12.85 -11.16 3.78
N LEU A 165 12.42 -12.13 4.59
CA LEU A 165 11.20 -12.01 5.38
C LEU A 165 11.51 -11.26 6.68
N ARG A 166 10.71 -10.23 6.96
CA ARG A 166 10.69 -9.56 8.26
C ARG A 166 9.47 -10.07 9.02
N SER A 167 9.68 -10.74 10.15
CA SER A 167 8.56 -11.14 11.00
C SER A 167 7.81 -9.91 11.50
N ALA A 168 6.51 -9.86 11.25
CA ALA A 168 5.60 -8.93 11.93
C ALA A 168 5.14 -9.60 13.24
N THR A 169 5.35 -8.93 14.37
CA THR A 169 4.99 -9.47 15.69
C THR A 169 3.61 -9.03 16.15
N ASP A 170 3.07 -7.98 15.56
CA ASP A 170 1.85 -7.29 15.96
C ASP A 170 0.74 -7.40 14.90
N PHE A 171 1.07 -7.42 13.61
CA PHE A 171 0.09 -7.55 12.52
C PHE A 171 -0.26 -9.02 12.22
N THR A 172 -0.88 -9.70 13.18
CA THR A 172 -1.27 -11.12 13.06
C THR A 172 -2.72 -11.35 13.48
N LEU A 173 -3.36 -12.38 12.93
CA LEU A 173 -4.71 -12.77 13.34
C LEU A 173 -4.74 -13.18 14.83
N PRO A 174 -5.88 -12.99 15.52
CA PRO A 174 -6.05 -13.51 16.88
C PRO A 174 -5.81 -15.02 16.92
N GLY A 175 -5.13 -15.49 17.96
CA GLY A 175 -4.88 -16.93 18.14
C GLY A 175 -6.15 -17.76 18.32
N ASP A 176 -7.21 -17.17 18.89
CA ASP A 176 -8.54 -17.78 18.92
C ASP A 176 -9.32 -17.39 17.65
N PRO A 177 -9.67 -18.38 16.79
CA PRO A 177 -10.32 -18.07 15.55
C PRO A 177 -11.77 -17.59 15.69
N SER A 178 -12.41 -17.73 16.85
CA SER A 178 -13.77 -17.25 17.09
C SER A 178 -13.85 -15.74 17.33
N ILE A 179 -12.72 -15.08 17.60
CA ILE A 179 -12.67 -13.63 17.84
C ILE A 179 -12.89 -12.89 16.51
N PRO A 180 -13.85 -11.95 16.43
CA PRO A 180 -14.08 -11.17 15.24
C PRO A 180 -12.91 -10.27 14.85
N VAL A 181 -12.76 -10.03 13.55
CA VAL A 181 -11.74 -9.12 13.00
C VAL A 181 -12.35 -8.10 12.05
N ILE A 182 -11.94 -6.84 12.22
CA ILE A 182 -12.35 -5.70 11.39
C ILE A 182 -11.09 -5.22 10.65
N MET A 183 -11.14 -5.26 9.32
CA MET A 183 -10.01 -4.97 8.45
C MET A 183 -10.32 -3.74 7.59
N ILE A 184 -9.47 -2.73 7.65
CA ILE A 184 -9.62 -1.48 6.92
C ILE A 184 -8.38 -1.25 6.05
N GLY A 185 -8.53 -1.42 4.74
CA GLY A 185 -7.40 -1.40 3.80
C GLY A 185 -7.78 -0.94 2.41
N PRO A 186 -7.85 0.37 2.15
CA PRO A 186 -8.07 0.88 0.81
C PRO A 186 -6.82 0.72 -0.07
N GLY A 187 -7.03 0.51 -1.37
CA GLY A 187 -5.98 0.32 -2.37
C GLY A 187 -5.07 -0.86 -2.02
N THR A 188 -3.75 -0.66 -2.16
CA THR A 188 -2.75 -1.67 -1.79
C THR A 188 -2.71 -2.00 -0.29
N GLY A 189 -3.37 -1.19 0.55
CA GLY A 189 -3.64 -1.48 1.95
C GLY A 189 -4.42 -2.77 2.18
N VAL A 190 -5.05 -3.33 1.15
CA VAL A 190 -5.75 -4.62 1.26
C VAL A 190 -4.84 -5.84 1.27
N ALA A 191 -3.56 -5.68 0.88
CA ALA A 191 -2.62 -6.78 0.72
C ALA A 191 -2.62 -7.76 1.90
N PRO A 192 -2.31 -7.37 3.16
CA PRO A 192 -2.24 -8.33 4.26
C PRO A 192 -3.59 -9.00 4.57
N PHE A 193 -4.70 -8.34 4.23
CA PHE A 193 -6.04 -8.89 4.47
C PHE A 193 -6.38 -10.03 3.51
N MET A 194 -5.78 -10.08 2.32
CA MET A 194 -5.91 -11.26 1.45
C MET A 194 -5.27 -12.49 2.08
N GLY A 195 -4.11 -12.33 2.74
CA GLY A 195 -3.49 -13.38 3.54
C GLY A 195 -4.38 -13.81 4.72
N PHE A 196 -4.97 -12.85 5.44
CA PHE A 196 -5.91 -13.15 6.53
C PHE A 196 -7.14 -13.90 6.03
N ILE A 197 -7.76 -13.48 4.93
CA ILE A 197 -8.93 -14.14 4.32
C ILE A 197 -8.59 -15.59 3.98
N ALA A 198 -7.44 -15.82 3.34
CA ALA A 198 -7.02 -17.16 2.99
C ALA A 198 -6.78 -18.05 4.22
N GLU A 199 -6.13 -17.51 5.25
CA GLU A 199 -5.91 -18.20 6.52
C GLU A 199 -7.25 -18.59 7.18
N ARG A 200 -8.20 -17.64 7.26
CA ARG A 200 -9.54 -17.89 7.81
C ARG A 200 -10.34 -18.89 6.97
N ARG A 201 -10.21 -18.85 5.65
CA ARG A 201 -10.81 -19.82 4.73
C ARG A 201 -10.29 -21.23 4.99
N ALA A 202 -8.97 -21.39 5.14
CA ALA A 202 -8.36 -22.68 5.46
C ALA A 202 -8.82 -23.19 6.84
N GLN A 203 -8.85 -22.31 7.85
CA GLN A 203 -9.38 -22.64 9.18
C GLN A 203 -10.83 -23.12 9.09
N LYS A 204 -11.69 -22.40 8.37
CA LYS A 204 -13.12 -22.73 8.17
C LYS A 204 -13.31 -24.08 7.47
N LYS A 205 -12.51 -24.38 6.44
CA LYS A 205 -12.52 -25.69 5.75
C LYS A 205 -12.11 -26.84 6.69
N ASN A 206 -11.10 -26.58 7.53
CA ASN A 206 -10.58 -27.55 8.49
C ASN A 206 -11.41 -27.64 9.79
N SER A 207 -12.47 -26.83 9.95
CA SER A 207 -13.35 -26.79 11.14
C SER A 207 -14.22 -28.05 11.37
N MET A 208 -13.84 -29.21 10.83
CA MET A 208 -14.23 -30.53 11.35
C MET A 208 -13.98 -30.67 12.88
N ALA A 209 -13.21 -29.76 13.49
CA ALA A 209 -12.91 -29.69 14.92
C ALA A 209 -13.83 -28.76 15.76
N GLY A 210 -14.98 -28.30 15.25
CA GLY A 210 -16.01 -27.62 16.05
C GLY A 210 -15.68 -26.19 16.54
N LYS A 211 -14.57 -25.59 16.11
CA LYS A 211 -14.28 -24.16 16.34
C LYS A 211 -14.92 -23.30 15.25
N LEU A 212 -15.83 -22.42 15.68
CA LEU A 212 -16.44 -21.38 14.84
C LEU A 212 -15.38 -20.33 14.47
N VAL A 213 -15.35 -19.92 13.21
CA VAL A 213 -14.59 -18.74 12.76
C VAL A 213 -15.47 -17.52 13.01
N GLY A 214 -14.96 -16.54 13.75
CA GLY A 214 -15.66 -15.31 14.08
C GLY A 214 -15.88 -14.41 12.87
N ASP A 215 -16.69 -13.35 13.07
CA ASP A 215 -17.01 -12.41 12.01
C ASP A 215 -15.74 -11.76 11.42
N MET A 216 -15.70 -11.63 10.09
CA MET A 216 -14.59 -11.02 9.36
C MET A 216 -15.14 -9.93 8.44
N LEU A 217 -14.91 -8.68 8.81
CA LEU A 217 -15.41 -7.52 8.09
C LEU A 217 -14.25 -6.86 7.33
N LEU A 218 -14.43 -6.59 6.04
CA LEU A 218 -13.46 -5.88 5.20
C LEU A 218 -14.05 -4.57 4.66
N TYR A 219 -13.35 -3.47 4.91
CA TYR A 219 -13.60 -2.15 4.33
C TYR A 219 -12.52 -1.83 3.30
N TYR A 220 -12.86 -1.98 2.03
CA TYR A 220 -12.02 -1.69 0.89
C TYR A 220 -12.39 -0.34 0.26
N GLY A 221 -11.42 0.32 -0.37
CA GLY A 221 -11.70 1.51 -1.16
C GLY A 221 -10.71 1.71 -2.30
N GLY A 222 -11.18 2.33 -3.38
CA GLY A 222 -10.40 2.65 -4.57
C GLY A 222 -10.79 4.00 -5.17
N ARG A 223 -10.19 4.33 -6.31
CA ARG A 223 -10.58 5.53 -7.07
C ARG A 223 -11.82 5.23 -7.90
N ASN A 224 -11.76 4.20 -8.76
CA ASN A 224 -12.85 3.77 -9.61
C ASN A 224 -13.08 2.25 -9.49
N GLU A 225 -14.32 1.81 -9.35
CA GLU A 225 -14.72 0.41 -9.20
C GLU A 225 -14.20 -0.46 -10.34
N SER A 226 -14.35 0.03 -11.57
CA SER A 226 -13.98 -0.71 -12.79
C SER A 226 -12.47 -0.82 -13.04
N LYS A 227 -11.64 -0.07 -12.30
CA LYS A 227 -10.19 0.03 -12.56
C LYS A 227 -9.33 -0.35 -11.37
N ASP A 228 -9.77 0.04 -10.18
CA ASP A 228 -8.94 0.03 -8.97
C ASP A 228 -9.48 -0.96 -7.93
N TRP A 229 -10.30 -1.94 -8.31
CA TRP A 229 -10.73 -3.00 -7.41
C TRP A 229 -9.74 -4.17 -7.41
N LEU A 230 -8.67 -4.03 -6.61
CA LEU A 230 -7.69 -5.09 -6.42
C LEU A 230 -8.35 -6.33 -5.79
N TYR A 231 -8.02 -7.51 -6.29
CA TYR A 231 -8.55 -8.80 -5.80
C TYR A 231 -10.09 -8.88 -5.75
N ARG A 232 -10.78 -8.19 -6.67
CA ARG A 232 -12.25 -8.14 -6.72
C ARG A 232 -12.89 -9.52 -6.63
N GLU A 233 -12.44 -10.44 -7.47
CA GLU A 233 -12.99 -11.79 -7.57
C GLU A 233 -12.76 -12.58 -6.28
N ASP A 234 -11.56 -12.49 -5.70
CA ASP A 234 -11.23 -13.18 -4.45
C ASP A 234 -12.04 -12.66 -3.26
N MET A 235 -12.27 -11.34 -3.17
CA MET A 235 -13.09 -10.73 -2.12
C MET A 235 -14.57 -11.09 -2.27
N LEU A 236 -15.10 -11.07 -3.49
CA LEU A 236 -16.49 -11.46 -3.76
C LEU A 236 -16.71 -12.94 -3.42
N LEU A 237 -15.77 -13.82 -3.81
CA LEU A 237 -15.80 -15.23 -3.46
C LEU A 237 -15.70 -15.44 -1.94
N ALA A 238 -14.87 -14.65 -1.24
CA ALA A 238 -14.77 -14.71 0.22
C ALA A 238 -16.06 -14.26 0.92
N GLN A 239 -16.83 -13.35 0.31
CA GLN A 239 -18.14 -13.01 0.84
C GLN A 239 -19.16 -14.12 0.57
N GLU A 240 -19.12 -14.71 -0.63
CA GLU A 240 -20.03 -15.79 -1.04
C GLU A 240 -19.83 -17.08 -0.22
N ASP A 241 -18.58 -17.47 0.05
CA ASP A 241 -18.26 -18.63 0.90
C ASP A 241 -18.40 -18.33 2.40
N GLY A 242 -18.78 -17.09 2.75
CA GLY A 242 -19.01 -16.59 4.09
C GLY A 242 -17.76 -16.55 4.97
N VAL A 243 -16.55 -16.50 4.39
CA VAL A 243 -15.32 -16.18 5.13
C VAL A 243 -15.34 -14.71 5.53
N LEU A 244 -15.62 -13.82 4.58
CA LEU A 244 -15.99 -12.43 4.85
C LEU A 244 -17.48 -12.37 5.19
N THR A 245 -17.79 -12.06 6.44
CA THR A 245 -19.18 -11.82 6.86
C THR A 245 -19.69 -10.46 6.39
N ARG A 246 -18.77 -9.53 6.09
CA ARG A 246 -19.08 -8.26 5.43
C ARG A 246 -17.95 -7.81 4.50
N LEU A 247 -18.32 -7.40 3.29
CA LEU A 247 -17.48 -6.59 2.41
C LEU A 247 -18.15 -5.22 2.17
N ARG A 248 -17.44 -4.14 2.49
CA ARG A 248 -17.82 -2.76 2.13
C ARG A 248 -16.80 -2.17 1.17
N THR A 249 -17.29 -1.52 0.13
CA THR A 249 -16.45 -0.85 -0.88
C THR A 249 -16.76 0.64 -0.96
N ALA A 250 -15.72 1.46 -1.06
CA ALA A 250 -15.82 2.90 -1.23
C ALA A 250 -15.07 3.39 -2.47
N TRP A 251 -15.74 4.11 -3.36
CA TRP A 251 -15.18 4.60 -4.62
C TRP A 251 -15.10 6.12 -4.63
N SER A 252 -13.89 6.66 -4.62
CA SER A 252 -13.68 8.11 -4.46
C SER A 252 -13.91 8.93 -5.72
N ARG A 253 -14.04 8.31 -6.90
CA ARG A 253 -14.15 8.97 -8.21
C ARG A 253 -15.27 8.46 -9.14
N ASP A 254 -16.14 7.56 -8.67
CA ASP A 254 -17.27 7.05 -9.49
C ASP A 254 -18.53 7.92 -9.39
N GLY A 255 -18.66 8.72 -8.33
CA GLY A 255 -19.81 9.57 -8.08
C GLY A 255 -19.46 11.05 -7.97
N PRO A 256 -20.48 11.92 -7.87
CA PRO A 256 -20.30 13.35 -7.68
C PRO A 256 -19.72 13.70 -6.30
N ALA A 257 -19.90 12.81 -5.31
CA ALA A 257 -19.36 12.96 -3.97
C ALA A 257 -18.24 11.94 -3.72
N LYS A 258 -17.16 12.40 -3.07
CA LYS A 258 -16.05 11.52 -2.65
C LYS A 258 -16.53 10.59 -1.55
N ARG A 259 -16.33 9.28 -1.76
CA ARG A 259 -16.66 8.24 -0.79
C ARG A 259 -15.40 7.47 -0.40
N TYR A 260 -15.19 7.30 0.91
CA TYR A 260 -14.03 6.65 1.50
C TYR A 260 -14.46 5.60 2.53
N VAL A 261 -13.53 4.75 2.96
CA VAL A 261 -13.78 3.62 3.88
C VAL A 261 -14.39 4.07 5.20
N GLN A 262 -13.97 5.21 5.75
CA GLN A 262 -14.51 5.76 6.99
C GLN A 262 -16.00 6.08 6.89
N HIS A 263 -16.51 6.48 5.72
CA HIS A 263 -17.94 6.73 5.54
C HIS A 263 -18.73 5.41 5.58
N CYS A 264 -18.18 4.33 5.00
CA CYS A 264 -18.80 3.00 5.10
C CYS A 264 -18.77 2.47 6.53
N MET A 265 -17.71 2.74 7.29
CA MET A 265 -17.63 2.36 8.71
C MET A 265 -18.68 3.10 9.55
N GLU A 266 -18.90 4.38 9.29
CA GLU A 266 -19.93 5.16 10.01
C GLU A 266 -21.35 4.66 9.71
N GLU A 267 -21.62 4.16 8.51
CA GLU A 267 -22.90 3.53 8.17
C GLU A 267 -23.12 2.20 8.92
N ASP A 268 -22.03 1.53 9.28
CA ASP A 268 -22.03 0.25 10.02
C ASP A 268 -21.68 0.46 11.51
N ALA A 269 -21.83 1.70 12.03
CA ALA A 269 -21.36 2.10 13.35
C ALA A 269 -21.89 1.23 14.50
N ASP A 270 -23.17 0.86 14.49
CA ASP A 270 -23.78 0.06 15.55
C ASP A 270 -23.15 -1.35 15.61
N GLU A 271 -22.93 -1.97 14.44
CA GLU A 271 -22.31 -3.29 14.33
C GLU A 271 -20.84 -3.25 14.76
N LEU A 272 -20.08 -2.26 14.28
CA LEU A 272 -18.68 -2.08 14.64
C LEU A 272 -18.50 -1.78 16.14
N GLY A 273 -19.32 -0.90 16.70
CA GLY A 273 -19.31 -0.58 18.13
C GLY A 273 -19.58 -1.82 18.99
N ARG A 274 -20.60 -2.61 18.63
CA ARG A 274 -20.91 -3.88 19.31
C ARG A 274 -19.77 -4.89 19.23
N LEU A 275 -19.17 -5.07 18.04
CA LEU A 275 -18.03 -5.98 17.85
C LEU A 275 -16.83 -5.56 18.72
N ILE A 276 -16.51 -4.28 18.74
CA ILE A 276 -15.37 -3.73 19.49
C ILE A 276 -15.61 -3.83 21.01
N LEU A 277 -16.78 -3.39 21.49
CA LEU A 277 -17.07 -3.26 22.92
C LEU A 277 -17.47 -4.56 23.59
N GLN A 278 -18.23 -5.42 22.91
CA GLN A 278 -18.87 -6.60 23.52
C GLN A 278 -18.20 -7.91 23.12
N GLN A 279 -17.62 -7.98 21.93
CA GLN A 279 -17.01 -9.22 21.40
C GLN A 279 -15.48 -9.18 21.35
N GLY A 280 -14.87 -8.08 21.80
CA GLY A 280 -13.42 -7.96 21.87
C GLY A 280 -12.74 -7.98 20.51
N ALA A 281 -13.42 -7.54 19.45
CA ALA A 281 -12.92 -7.61 18.08
C ALA A 281 -11.55 -6.95 17.91
N PHE A 282 -10.74 -7.55 17.04
CA PHE A 282 -9.47 -6.95 16.62
C PHE A 282 -9.71 -6.01 15.44
N VAL A 283 -9.04 -4.87 15.45
CA VAL A 283 -9.12 -3.83 14.42
C VAL A 283 -7.76 -3.66 13.76
N PHE A 284 -7.72 -3.88 12.45
CA PHE A 284 -6.51 -3.74 11.65
C PHE A 284 -6.68 -2.63 10.62
N ILE A 285 -5.73 -1.70 10.57
CA ILE A 285 -5.65 -0.65 9.56
C ILE A 285 -4.40 -0.87 8.72
N CYS A 286 -4.51 -0.81 7.40
CA CYS A 286 -3.36 -0.92 6.51
C CYS A 286 -3.46 0.07 5.35
N GLY A 287 -2.37 0.76 5.00
CA GLY A 287 -2.32 1.71 3.89
C GLY A 287 -1.69 3.06 4.21
N ASP A 288 -2.26 4.13 3.65
CA ASP A 288 -1.74 5.50 3.79
C ASP A 288 -1.75 6.00 5.24
N GLY A 289 -0.56 6.24 5.80
CA GLY A 289 -0.38 6.77 7.14
C GLY A 289 -0.61 8.28 7.26
N ARG A 290 -0.63 9.02 6.13
CA ARG A 290 -0.67 10.48 6.16
C ARG A 290 -2.09 11.04 6.24
N HIS A 291 -3.04 10.46 5.52
CA HIS A 291 -4.42 10.95 5.47
C HIS A 291 -5.42 9.86 5.88
N MET A 292 -5.29 8.65 5.32
CA MET A 292 -6.26 7.57 5.57
C MET A 292 -6.28 7.12 7.03
N ALA A 293 -5.11 6.81 7.61
CA ALA A 293 -5.06 6.29 8.98
C ALA A 293 -5.61 7.27 10.04
N PRO A 294 -5.29 8.59 10.00
CA PRO A 294 -5.94 9.58 10.86
C PRO A 294 -7.46 9.65 10.70
N ASP A 295 -7.97 9.64 9.46
CA ASP A 295 -9.41 9.72 9.18
C ASP A 295 -10.17 8.49 9.71
N VAL A 296 -9.61 7.29 9.49
CA VAL A 296 -10.16 6.04 10.03
C VAL A 296 -10.12 6.02 11.55
N HIS A 297 -9.02 6.50 12.15
CA HIS A 297 -8.93 6.60 13.61
C HIS A 297 -10.01 7.53 14.19
N ALA A 298 -10.22 8.70 13.58
CA ALA A 298 -11.26 9.63 13.99
C ALA A 298 -12.67 9.04 13.86
N ALA A 299 -12.93 8.26 12.80
CA ALA A 299 -14.20 7.55 12.64
C ALA A 299 -14.40 6.47 13.70
N LEU A 300 -13.37 5.69 14.03
CA LEU A 300 -13.43 4.71 15.12
C LEU A 300 -13.73 5.36 16.48
N VAL A 301 -13.12 6.53 16.78
CA VAL A 301 -13.43 7.28 18.00
C VAL A 301 -14.91 7.63 18.05
N ARG A 302 -15.50 8.15 16.96
CA ARG A 302 -16.94 8.47 16.89
C ARG A 302 -17.81 7.24 17.06
N ILE A 303 -17.49 6.15 16.38
CA ILE A 303 -18.24 4.88 16.43
C ILE A 303 -18.25 4.33 17.86
N VAL A 304 -17.09 4.24 18.49
CA VAL A 304 -16.96 3.75 19.88
C VAL A 304 -17.64 4.69 20.87
N ALA A 305 -17.49 6.02 20.70
CA ALA A 305 -18.15 6.99 21.56
C ALA A 305 -19.68 6.86 21.52
N ASN A 306 -20.25 6.65 20.33
CA ASN A 306 -21.69 6.46 20.15
C ASN A 306 -22.18 5.14 20.76
N ALA A 307 -21.39 4.08 20.67
CA ALA A 307 -21.73 2.77 21.20
C ALA A 307 -21.55 2.64 22.74
N CYS A 308 -20.77 3.53 23.37
CA CYS A 308 -20.59 3.55 24.82
C CYS A 308 -21.84 4.04 25.56
N GLU A 309 -22.31 3.24 26.52
CA GLU A 309 -23.31 3.63 27.51
C GLU A 309 -22.70 4.55 28.59
N GLY A 310 -23.44 5.57 29.04
CA GLY A 310 -23.04 6.43 30.17
C GLY A 310 -22.17 7.64 29.79
N GLY A 311 -22.77 8.83 29.86
CA GLY A 311 -22.13 10.13 29.64
C GLY A 311 -23.08 11.05 28.88
N ASP A 312 -23.69 12.02 29.57
CA ASP A 312 -24.68 12.93 28.96
C ASP A 312 -24.04 13.96 28.01
N ILE A 313 -22.71 14.06 28.00
CA ILE A 313 -21.93 15.05 27.26
C ILE A 313 -21.09 14.34 26.20
N ALA A 314 -21.29 14.72 24.93
CA ALA A 314 -20.61 14.11 23.77
C ALA A 314 -19.06 14.12 23.88
N SER A 315 -18.47 15.22 24.34
CA SER A 315 -17.01 15.35 24.49
C SER A 315 -16.41 14.38 25.52
N VAL A 316 -17.18 13.99 26.53
CA VAL A 316 -16.76 12.99 27.53
C VAL A 316 -16.74 11.60 26.91
N LYS A 317 -17.73 11.28 26.05
CA LYS A 317 -17.78 10.00 25.33
C LYS A 317 -16.61 9.85 24.35
N GLU A 318 -16.28 10.90 23.60
CA GLU A 318 -15.14 10.89 22.68
C GLU A 318 -13.80 10.68 23.39
N THR A 319 -13.58 11.36 24.52
CA THR A 319 -12.36 11.17 25.33
C THR A 319 -12.23 9.72 25.80
N LYS A 320 -13.29 9.13 26.36
CA LYS A 320 -13.31 7.73 26.81
C LYS A 320 -13.08 6.76 25.64
N ALA A 321 -13.66 7.02 24.48
CA ALA A 321 -13.46 6.22 23.28
C ALA A 321 -12.00 6.25 22.81
N ALA A 322 -11.37 7.42 22.83
CA ALA A 322 -9.95 7.57 22.49
C ALA A 322 -9.04 6.82 23.48
N GLU A 323 -9.32 6.89 24.78
CA GLU A 323 -8.59 6.13 25.82
C GLU A 323 -8.74 4.62 25.65
N LEU A 324 -9.95 4.14 25.30
CA LEU A 324 -10.19 2.73 25.01
C LEU A 324 -9.38 2.27 23.80
N LEU A 325 -9.39 3.03 22.70
CA LEU A 325 -8.61 2.70 21.50
C LEU A 325 -7.10 2.73 21.77
N ALA A 326 -6.62 3.64 22.63
CA ALA A 326 -5.22 3.65 23.08
C ALA A 326 -4.87 2.39 23.89
N THR A 327 -5.79 1.95 24.75
CA THR A 327 -5.66 0.69 25.49
C THR A 327 -5.62 -0.51 24.54
N MET A 328 -6.53 -0.56 23.56
CA MET A 328 -6.54 -1.61 22.53
C MET A 328 -5.24 -1.66 21.72
N LYS A 329 -4.61 -0.51 21.44
CA LYS A 329 -3.28 -0.48 20.81
C LYS A 329 -2.23 -1.15 21.67
N HIS A 330 -2.22 -0.88 22.98
CA HIS A 330 -1.27 -1.49 23.91
C HIS A 330 -1.49 -3.01 24.06
N GLU A 331 -2.75 -3.46 24.01
CA GLU A 331 -3.14 -4.87 24.06
C GLU A 331 -2.95 -5.63 22.73
N GLY A 332 -2.54 -4.93 21.65
CA GLY A 332 -2.41 -5.55 20.32
C GLY A 332 -3.74 -5.87 19.62
N ARG A 333 -4.86 -5.32 20.11
CA ARG A 333 -6.19 -5.47 19.49
C ARG A 333 -6.52 -4.37 18.49
N TYR A 334 -5.79 -3.27 18.50
CA TYR A 334 -5.86 -2.24 17.46
C TYR A 334 -4.47 -2.02 16.87
N VAL A 335 -4.25 -2.51 15.65
CA VAL A 335 -2.95 -2.54 14.98
C VAL A 335 -3.01 -1.77 13.66
N ALA A 336 -1.93 -1.05 13.34
CA ALA A 336 -1.82 -0.28 12.10
C ALA A 336 -0.51 -0.58 11.37
N ASP A 337 -0.60 -1.06 10.12
CA ASP A 337 0.51 -1.22 9.18
C ASP A 337 0.44 -0.10 8.14
N ILE A 338 1.12 1.01 8.43
CA ILE A 338 0.99 2.25 7.65
C ILE A 338 2.29 2.66 6.98
N TRP A 339 2.19 3.18 5.77
CA TRP A 339 3.30 3.75 5.02
C TRP A 339 2.96 5.14 4.50
N SER A 340 3.99 5.93 4.24
CA SER A 340 3.85 7.18 3.52
C SER A 340 4.19 6.95 2.04
N THR A 341 3.33 7.47 1.16
CA THR A 341 3.63 7.62 -0.26
C THR A 341 4.29 8.97 -0.52
#